data_AF-A0A811UEL9-F1
#
_entry.id   AF-A0A811UEL9-F1
#
_cell.length_a   1.000
_cell.length_b   1.000
_cell.length_c   1.000
_cell.angle_alpha   90.00
_cell.angle_beta   90.00
_cell.angle_gamma   90.00
#
_symmetry.space_group_name_H-M   'P 1'
#
loop_
_entity.id
_entity.type
_entity.pdbx_description
1 polymer ?
#
loop_
_entity_poly.entity_id
_entity_poly.type
_entity_poly.pdbx_seq_one_letter_code
_entity_poly.pdbx_strand_id
1 'polypeptide(L)'
;MNGFQTFIGVEDFKTVEILRNLFGEFLGTFLYVFVGVMSTVSLSKSLITSVIPVAFAFGLSLSTVSHVVQRASGAHLNPAISISSMNDPTRNDLNLSGPLVVGLSVASGHLVGYLLSSSSMNPARSFGPALVNLDFKYHWIYWIGPILGGVLGAIYYAFGMQDREALKRYYSRRNVSRKSSIRSIT
;
A
#
# COMPACT_ATOMS: atom_id res chain seq x y z
N MET A 1 19.45 24.99 13.67
CA MET A 1 19.51 24.22 12.41
C MET A 1 18.50 23.06 12.39
N ASN A 2 17.36 23.16 13.11
CA ASN A 2 16.58 21.97 13.49
C ASN A 2 15.29 21.80 12.66
N GLY A 3 14.77 22.85 12.03
CA GLY A 3 13.51 22.78 11.28
C GLY A 3 13.57 21.93 10.01
N PHE A 4 14.71 21.93 9.31
CA PHE A 4 14.89 21.13 8.09
C PHE A 4 15.01 19.62 8.40
N GLN A 5 15.68 19.26 9.49
CA GLN A 5 15.79 17.87 9.94
C GLN A 5 14.44 17.32 10.43
N THR A 6 13.64 18.14 11.12
CA THR A 6 12.27 17.78 11.51
C THR A 6 11.33 17.69 10.30
N PHE A 7 11.52 18.52 9.26
CA PHE A 7 10.73 18.45 8.03
C PHE A 7 11.00 17.17 7.22
N ILE A 8 12.26 16.75 7.14
CA ILE A 8 12.66 15.49 6.50
C ILE A 8 12.34 14.27 7.39
N GLY A 9 12.15 14.50 8.70
CA GLY A 9 11.90 13.42 9.66
C GLY A 9 13.16 12.63 9.99
N VAL A 10 14.35 13.25 9.93
CA VAL A 10 15.64 12.57 10.21
C VAL A 10 15.66 11.96 11.63
N GLU A 11 14.91 12.54 12.56
CA GLU A 11 14.77 12.05 13.93
C GLU A 11 13.91 10.77 14.03
N ASP A 12 13.00 10.54 13.07
CA ASP A 12 12.15 9.35 13.05
C ASP A 12 12.96 8.08 12.70
N PHE A 13 14.09 8.24 11.99
CA PHE A 13 15.00 7.13 11.63
C PHE A 13 15.71 6.49 12.81
N LYS A 14 15.70 7.13 13.98
CA LYS A 14 16.41 6.65 15.18
C LYS A 14 15.57 5.72 16.04
N THR A 15 14.29 5.55 15.73
CA THR A 15 13.34 4.81 16.58
C THR A 15 13.19 3.37 16.12
N VAL A 16 13.18 2.40 17.04
CA VAL A 16 12.95 0.97 16.72
C VAL A 16 11.61 0.75 16.00
N GLU A 17 10.65 1.64 16.24
CA GLU A 17 9.36 1.66 15.56
C GLU A 17 9.48 1.77 14.04
N ILE A 18 10.30 2.68 13.49
CA ILE A 18 10.41 2.81 12.04
C ILE A 18 11.05 1.58 11.40
N LEU A 19 12.02 0.97 12.09
CA LEU A 19 12.65 -0.26 11.62
C LEU A 19 11.65 -1.42 11.59
N ARG A 20 10.83 -1.55 12.64
CA ARG A 20 9.72 -2.52 12.69
C ARG A 20 8.74 -2.29 11.54
N ASN A 21 8.41 -1.04 11.26
CA ASN A 21 7.44 -0.70 10.22
C ASN A 21 8.00 -0.98 8.83
N LEU A 22 9.25 -0.57 8.56
CA LEU A 22 9.95 -0.88 7.30
C LEU A 22 10.09 -2.38 7.08
N PHE A 23 10.46 -3.13 8.12
CA PHE A 23 10.55 -4.57 8.05
C PHE A 23 9.18 -5.21 7.78
N GLY A 24 8.12 -4.71 8.40
CA GLY A 24 6.74 -5.13 8.14
C GLY A 24 6.32 -4.91 6.68
N GLU A 25 6.60 -3.75 6.11
CA GLU A 25 6.32 -3.43 4.71
C GLU A 25 7.13 -4.32 3.74
N PHE A 26 8.42 -4.49 4.02
CA PHE A 26 9.31 -5.33 3.21
C PHE A 26 8.87 -6.80 3.25
N LEU A 27 8.75 -7.38 4.46
CA LEU A 27 8.39 -8.77 4.64
C LEU A 27 6.98 -9.06 4.13
N GLY A 28 6.04 -8.15 4.37
CA GLY A 28 4.68 -8.27 3.86
C GLY A 28 4.65 -8.27 2.33
N THR A 29 5.35 -7.33 1.70
CA THR A 29 5.44 -7.28 0.23
C THR A 29 6.10 -8.55 -0.32
N PHE A 30 7.17 -9.02 0.31
CA PHE A 30 7.84 -10.27 -0.07
C PHE A 30 6.89 -11.47 -0.03
N LEU A 31 6.18 -11.68 1.08
CA LEU A 31 5.26 -12.82 1.25
C LEU A 31 4.07 -12.74 0.26
N TYR A 32 3.51 -11.55 0.06
CA TYR A 32 2.46 -11.31 -0.92
C TYR A 32 2.92 -11.67 -2.35
N VAL A 33 4.09 -11.17 -2.76
CA VAL A 33 4.65 -11.44 -4.09
C VAL A 33 5.01 -12.91 -4.24
N PHE A 34 5.61 -13.53 -3.22
CA PHE A 34 6.01 -14.93 -3.25
C PHE A 34 4.80 -15.85 -3.49
N VAL A 35 3.74 -15.71 -2.68
CA VAL A 35 2.52 -16.52 -2.81
C VAL A 35 1.83 -16.23 -4.15
N GLY A 36 1.70 -14.95 -4.52
CA GLY A 36 1.06 -14.55 -5.78
C GLY A 36 1.79 -15.09 -7.00
N VAL A 37 3.10 -14.93 -7.10
CA VAL A 37 3.89 -15.43 -8.23
C VAL A 37 3.92 -16.95 -8.25
N MET A 38 4.06 -17.63 -7.11
CA MET A 38 4.00 -19.09 -7.05
C MET A 38 2.67 -19.63 -7.59
N SER A 39 1.55 -18.94 -7.33
CA SER A 39 0.24 -19.32 -7.89
C SER A 39 0.20 -19.29 -9.42
N THR A 40 1.14 -18.62 -10.10
CA THR A 40 1.18 -18.56 -11.56
C THR A 40 2.02 -19.68 -12.19
N VAL A 41 2.80 -20.42 -11.41
CA VAL A 41 3.84 -21.35 -11.91
C VAL A 41 3.25 -22.69 -12.39
N SER A 42 1.99 -23.03 -12.09
CA SER A 42 1.48 -24.40 -12.39
C SER A 42 -0.02 -24.51 -12.66
N LEU A 43 -0.65 -23.53 -13.31
CA LEU A 43 -2.03 -23.72 -13.76
C LEU A 43 -2.13 -23.88 -15.28
N SER A 44 -2.94 -24.87 -15.67
CA SER A 44 -3.31 -25.25 -17.03
C SER A 44 -3.59 -24.04 -17.93
N LYS A 45 -3.40 -24.20 -19.25
CA LYS A 45 -3.64 -23.15 -20.27
C LYS A 45 -5.10 -22.67 -20.36
N SER A 46 -6.05 -23.30 -19.65
CA SER A 46 -7.46 -22.88 -19.65
C SER A 46 -7.68 -21.67 -18.74
N LEU A 47 -8.43 -20.68 -19.24
CA LEU A 47 -8.74 -19.42 -18.56
C LEU A 47 -9.39 -19.62 -17.18
N ILE A 48 -10.29 -20.58 -17.06
CA ILE A 48 -11.00 -20.87 -15.81
C ILE A 48 -10.01 -21.41 -14.77
N THR A 49 -9.12 -22.29 -15.20
CA THR A 49 -8.11 -22.87 -14.32
C THR A 49 -6.96 -21.90 -14.06
N SER A 50 -6.66 -20.93 -14.92
CA SER A 50 -5.52 -20.03 -14.71
C SER A 50 -5.91 -18.73 -14.00
N VAL A 51 -6.97 -18.04 -14.44
CA VAL A 51 -7.22 -16.65 -14.03
C VAL A 51 -7.89 -16.58 -12.66
N ILE A 52 -8.93 -17.40 -12.43
CA ILE A 52 -9.72 -17.34 -11.19
C ILE A 52 -8.87 -17.72 -9.98
N PRO A 53 -8.14 -18.86 -9.96
CA PRO A 53 -7.34 -19.23 -8.80
C PRO A 53 -6.21 -18.25 -8.53
N VAL A 54 -5.58 -17.70 -9.58
CA VAL A 54 -4.55 -16.67 -9.44
C VAL A 54 -5.14 -15.39 -8.83
N ALA A 55 -6.29 -14.92 -9.32
CA ALA A 55 -6.95 -13.73 -8.78
C ALA A 55 -7.25 -13.88 -7.28
N PHE A 56 -7.81 -15.02 -6.87
CA PHE A 56 -8.07 -15.29 -5.46
C PHE A 56 -6.78 -15.51 -4.65
N ALA A 57 -5.74 -16.12 -5.22
CA ALA A 57 -4.46 -16.28 -4.54
C ALA A 57 -3.83 -14.92 -4.22
N PHE A 58 -3.78 -13.99 -5.19
CA PHE A 58 -3.31 -12.63 -4.96
C PHE A 58 -4.18 -11.87 -3.95
N GLY A 59 -5.50 -11.93 -4.09
CA GLY A 59 -6.41 -11.20 -3.20
C GLY A 59 -6.42 -11.71 -1.76
N LEU A 60 -6.53 -13.02 -1.55
CA LEU A 60 -6.56 -13.62 -0.22
C LEU A 60 -5.19 -13.56 0.47
N SER A 61 -4.10 -13.71 -0.30
CA SER A 61 -2.75 -13.48 0.22
C SER A 61 -2.61 -12.05 0.72
N LEU A 62 -3.00 -11.05 -0.08
CA LEU A 62 -2.92 -9.66 0.33
C LEU A 62 -3.79 -9.35 1.54
N SER A 63 -5.01 -9.89 1.61
CA SER A 63 -5.88 -9.76 2.79
C SER A 63 -5.21 -10.31 4.04
N THR A 64 -4.63 -11.51 3.96
CA THR A 64 -4.00 -12.18 5.10
C THR A 64 -2.76 -11.43 5.57
N VAL A 65 -1.86 -11.10 4.65
CA VAL A 65 -0.63 -10.37 4.96
C VAL A 65 -0.95 -8.99 5.51
N SER A 66 -1.91 -8.29 4.90
CA SER A 66 -2.31 -6.96 5.38
C SER A 66 -2.88 -7.04 6.80
N HIS A 67 -3.69 -8.06 7.10
CA HIS A 67 -4.23 -8.24 8.44
C HIS A 67 -3.15 -8.47 9.51
N VAL A 68 -2.08 -9.20 9.17
CA VAL A 68 -0.96 -9.45 10.07
C VAL A 68 -0.09 -8.19 10.25
N VAL A 69 0.18 -7.49 9.15
CA VAL A 69 1.16 -6.38 9.10
C VAL A 69 0.54 -5.02 9.48
N GLN A 70 -0.79 -4.87 9.44
CA GLN A 70 -1.46 -3.57 9.67
C GLN A 70 -1.08 -2.92 10.99
N ARG A 71 -0.92 -3.72 12.06
CA ARG A 71 -0.58 -3.19 13.40
C ARG A 71 0.88 -2.76 13.50
N ALA A 72 1.73 -3.28 12.64
CA ALA A 72 3.12 -2.89 12.55
C ALA A 72 3.25 -1.62 11.70
N SER A 73 2.86 -1.63 10.42
CA SER A 73 3.20 -0.55 9.48
C SER A 73 2.03 0.14 8.77
N GLY A 74 0.78 -0.24 9.04
CA GLY A 74 -0.38 0.21 8.25
C GLY A 74 -0.63 -0.61 6.97
N ALA A 75 0.25 -1.59 6.70
CA ALA A 75 0.14 -2.57 5.61
C ALA A 75 -0.18 -1.96 4.25
N HIS A 76 0.67 -1.04 3.79
CA HIS A 76 0.53 -0.50 2.44
C HIS A 76 0.94 -1.52 1.38
N LEU A 77 2.06 -2.22 1.61
CA LEU A 77 2.62 -3.33 0.80
C LEU A 77 2.81 -2.99 -0.69
N ASN A 78 2.66 -1.72 -1.05
CA ASN A 78 2.57 -1.23 -2.41
C ASN A 78 3.01 0.24 -2.44
N PRO A 79 4.10 0.58 -3.15
CA PRO A 79 4.58 1.95 -3.28
C PRO A 79 3.51 2.95 -3.77
N ALA A 80 2.61 2.54 -4.67
CA ALA A 80 1.54 3.40 -5.17
C ALA A 80 0.51 3.74 -4.09
N ILE A 81 0.19 2.78 -3.21
CA ILE A 81 -0.72 2.99 -2.08
C ILE A 81 -0.04 3.86 -1.03
N SER A 82 1.25 3.62 -0.73
CA SER A 82 2.00 4.45 0.21
C SER A 82 1.99 5.93 -0.19
N ILE A 83 2.19 6.23 -1.48
CA ILE A 83 2.12 7.60 -2.00
C ILE A 83 0.70 8.15 -1.89
N SER A 84 -0.32 7.38 -2.29
CA SER A 84 -1.72 7.79 -2.20
C SER A 84 -2.15 8.11 -0.75
N SER A 85 -1.69 7.33 0.22
CA SER A 85 -2.04 7.48 1.64
C SER A 85 -1.44 8.73 2.29
N MET A 86 -0.39 9.33 1.71
CA MET A 86 0.24 10.54 2.26
C MET A 86 -0.74 11.72 2.38
N ASN A 87 -1.79 11.73 1.55
CA ASN A 87 -2.78 12.82 1.52
C ASN A 87 -3.95 12.62 2.50
N ASP A 88 -4.04 11.47 3.18
CA ASP A 88 -5.13 11.18 4.11
C ASP A 88 -4.63 10.97 5.55
N PRO A 89 -4.61 12.02 6.39
CA PRO A 89 -4.24 11.90 7.79
C PRO A 89 -5.35 11.29 8.66
N THR A 90 -6.54 11.04 8.09
CA THR A 90 -7.72 10.51 8.79
C THR A 90 -7.95 9.02 8.55
N ARG A 91 -7.04 8.38 7.80
CA ARG A 91 -7.08 6.94 7.52
C ARG A 91 -7.09 6.14 8.83
N ASN A 92 -8.11 5.28 8.97
CA ASN A 92 -8.22 4.31 10.07
C ASN A 92 -8.22 2.89 9.47
N ASP A 93 -7.02 2.34 9.30
CA ASP A 93 -6.72 1.02 8.75
C ASP A 93 -6.86 -0.13 9.76
N LEU A 94 -7.26 0.16 11.00
CA LEU A 94 -7.37 -0.82 12.08
C LEU A 94 -8.68 -1.64 12.08
N ASN A 95 -9.60 -1.37 11.15
CA ASN A 95 -10.86 -2.11 11.05
C ASN A 95 -10.62 -3.52 10.50
N LEU A 96 -11.24 -4.53 11.11
CA LEU A 96 -11.08 -5.95 10.73
C LEU A 96 -11.48 -6.23 9.27
N SER A 97 -12.43 -5.47 8.71
CA SER A 97 -12.87 -5.60 7.32
C SER A 97 -11.95 -4.92 6.30
N GLY A 98 -11.08 -4.01 6.74
CA GLY A 98 -10.18 -3.24 5.85
C GLY A 98 -9.29 -4.14 4.98
N PRO A 99 -8.51 -5.07 5.57
CA PRO A 99 -7.66 -6.00 4.82
C PRO A 99 -8.44 -6.85 3.81
N LEU A 100 -9.62 -7.32 4.17
CA LEU A 100 -10.44 -8.15 3.29
C LEU A 100 -10.94 -7.38 2.09
N VAL A 101 -11.42 -6.14 2.28
CA VAL A 101 -11.85 -5.27 1.19
C VAL A 101 -10.70 -4.96 0.24
N VAL A 102 -9.51 -4.69 0.78
CA VAL A 102 -8.31 -4.47 -0.05
C VAL A 102 -7.96 -5.73 -0.85
N GLY A 103 -7.97 -6.90 -0.23
CA GLY A 103 -7.70 -8.17 -0.89
C GLY A 103 -8.71 -8.50 -2.00
N LEU A 104 -10.01 -8.35 -1.74
CA LEU A 104 -11.06 -8.58 -2.73
C LEU A 104 -11.02 -7.57 -3.88
N SER A 105 -10.61 -6.33 -3.62
CA SER A 105 -10.38 -5.33 -4.66
C SER A 105 -9.25 -5.74 -5.59
N VAL A 106 -8.16 -6.30 -5.04
CA VAL A 106 -7.04 -6.82 -5.85
C VAL A 106 -7.43 -8.08 -6.62
N ALA A 107 -8.22 -8.98 -6.03
CA ALA A 107 -8.77 -10.13 -6.75
C ALA A 107 -9.62 -9.68 -7.95
N SER A 108 -10.50 -8.69 -7.74
CA SER A 108 -11.33 -8.13 -8.81
C SER A 108 -10.47 -7.51 -9.92
N GLY A 109 -9.42 -6.77 -9.56
CA GLY A 109 -8.45 -6.22 -10.50
C GLY A 109 -7.70 -7.29 -11.29
N HIS A 110 -7.42 -8.45 -10.68
CA HIS A 110 -6.84 -9.61 -11.39
C HIS A 110 -7.83 -10.23 -12.38
N LEU A 111 -9.11 -10.38 -12.01
CA LEU A 111 -10.11 -10.92 -12.93
C LEU A 111 -10.25 -10.09 -14.21
N VAL A 112 -10.09 -8.77 -14.12
CA VAL A 112 -10.20 -7.87 -15.28
C VAL A 112 -8.87 -7.69 -16.01
N GLY A 113 -7.79 -7.37 -15.28
CA GLY A 113 -6.52 -6.94 -15.88
C GLY A 113 -5.52 -8.05 -16.19
N TYR A 114 -5.79 -9.30 -15.81
CA TYR A 114 -4.81 -10.39 -15.95
C TYR A 114 -4.41 -10.62 -17.41
N LEU A 115 -5.38 -10.57 -18.34
CA LEU A 115 -5.14 -10.80 -19.76
C LEU A 115 -4.44 -9.64 -20.47
N LEU A 116 -4.44 -8.44 -19.88
CA LEU A 116 -3.83 -7.25 -20.49
C LEU A 116 -2.39 -7.05 -20.02
N SER A 117 -2.13 -7.15 -18.71
CA SER A 117 -0.83 -6.83 -18.12
C SER A 117 -0.48 -7.70 -16.91
N SER A 118 -1.09 -8.88 -16.79
CA SER A 118 -0.97 -9.77 -15.60
C SER A 118 -1.31 -9.08 -14.28
N SER A 119 -2.14 -8.02 -14.33
CA SER A 119 -2.59 -7.21 -13.19
C SER A 119 -1.51 -6.84 -12.17
N SER A 120 -0.46 -6.15 -12.61
CA SER A 120 0.61 -5.64 -11.73
C SER A 120 0.05 -4.90 -10.51
N MET A 121 -0.66 -3.77 -10.73
CA MET A 121 -1.26 -2.89 -9.72
C MET A 121 -0.30 -2.39 -8.60
N ASN A 122 0.95 -2.85 -8.60
CA ASN A 122 1.93 -2.69 -7.53
C ASN A 122 3.34 -2.75 -8.15
N PRO A 123 4.07 -1.61 -8.16
CA PRO A 123 5.42 -1.56 -8.74
C PRO A 123 6.40 -2.55 -8.10
N ALA A 124 6.35 -2.74 -6.78
CA ALA A 124 7.23 -3.68 -6.08
C ALA A 124 6.96 -5.14 -6.48
N ARG A 125 5.69 -5.50 -6.72
CA ARG A 125 5.27 -6.82 -7.22
C ARG A 125 5.73 -7.09 -8.65
N SER A 126 5.84 -6.05 -9.48
CA SER A 126 6.40 -6.19 -10.83
C SER A 126 7.92 -6.21 -10.83
N PHE A 127 8.56 -5.45 -9.93
CA PHE A 127 10.00 -5.34 -9.84
C PHE A 127 10.67 -6.65 -9.42
N GLY A 128 10.13 -7.37 -8.43
CA GLY A 128 10.73 -8.61 -7.92
C GLY A 128 11.03 -9.66 -9.01
N PRO A 129 10.02 -10.12 -9.77
CA PRO A 129 10.24 -11.08 -10.86
C PRO A 129 11.08 -10.51 -12.00
N ALA A 130 10.96 -9.21 -12.31
CA ALA A 130 11.77 -8.55 -13.35
C ALA A 130 13.26 -8.57 -12.99
N LEU A 131 13.60 -8.35 -11.72
CA LEU A 131 14.96 -8.41 -11.22
C LEU A 131 15.53 -9.83 -11.26
N VAL A 132 14.74 -10.84 -10.88
CA VAL A 132 15.16 -12.25 -10.90
C VAL A 132 15.38 -12.76 -12.34
N ASN A 133 14.48 -12.38 -13.26
CA ASN A 133 14.56 -12.79 -14.67
C ASN A 133 15.45 -11.88 -15.52
N LEU A 134 15.95 -10.77 -14.97
CA LEU A 134 16.70 -9.72 -15.66
C LEU A 134 15.98 -9.16 -16.91
N ASP A 135 14.65 -9.20 -16.91
CA ASP A 135 13.81 -8.67 -17.99
C ASP A 135 13.05 -7.42 -17.54
N PHE A 136 13.48 -6.28 -18.08
CA PHE A 136 12.92 -4.96 -17.80
C PHE A 136 12.13 -4.39 -19.00
N LYS A 137 11.74 -5.22 -19.96
CA LYS A 137 10.99 -4.76 -21.12
C LYS A 137 9.66 -4.10 -20.71
N TYR A 138 9.45 -2.86 -21.14
CA TYR A 138 8.31 -2.02 -20.79
C TYR A 138 8.07 -1.83 -19.28
N HIS A 139 9.09 -2.07 -18.45
CA HIS A 139 8.93 -2.09 -17.00
C HIS A 139 8.42 -0.77 -16.41
N TRP A 140 8.74 0.34 -17.06
CA TRP A 140 8.29 1.69 -16.68
C TRP A 140 6.76 1.81 -16.61
N ILE A 141 6.00 1.03 -17.40
CA ILE A 141 4.53 1.04 -17.39
C ILE A 141 4.00 0.59 -16.02
N TYR A 142 4.68 -0.36 -15.37
CA TYR A 142 4.32 -0.88 -14.05
C TYR A 142 4.64 0.09 -12.91
N TRP A 143 5.36 1.18 -13.18
CA TRP A 143 5.55 2.28 -12.24
C TRP A 143 4.54 3.38 -12.50
N ILE A 144 4.51 3.89 -13.74
CA ILE A 144 3.67 5.03 -14.12
C ILE A 144 2.19 4.70 -13.99
N GLY A 145 1.73 3.54 -14.48
CA GLY A 145 0.33 3.15 -14.44
C GLY A 145 -0.23 3.10 -13.01
N PRO A 146 0.33 2.27 -12.11
CA PRO A 146 -0.14 2.19 -10.72
C PRO A 146 -0.02 3.50 -9.94
N ILE A 147 1.06 4.28 -10.13
CA ILE A 147 1.22 5.56 -9.42
C ILE A 147 0.17 6.57 -9.89
N LEU A 148 -0.02 6.73 -11.20
CA LEU A 148 -1.05 7.62 -11.72
C LEU A 148 -2.45 7.20 -11.27
N GLY A 149 -2.76 5.91 -11.30
CA GLY A 149 -4.02 5.37 -10.78
C GLY A 149 -4.23 5.67 -9.29
N GLY A 150 -3.18 5.48 -8.48
CA GLY A 150 -3.19 5.81 -7.05
C GLY A 150 -3.43 7.30 -6.79
N VAL A 151 -2.75 8.18 -7.53
CA VAL A 151 -2.93 9.64 -7.43
C VAL A 151 -4.34 10.06 -7.83
N LEU A 152 -4.86 9.54 -8.94
CA LEU A 152 -6.23 9.83 -9.37
C LEU A 152 -7.27 9.34 -8.35
N GLY A 153 -7.07 8.15 -7.79
CA GLY A 153 -7.89 7.62 -6.71
C GLY A 153 -7.84 8.49 -5.45
N ALA A 154 -6.66 8.97 -5.06
CA ALA A 154 -6.49 9.89 -3.93
C ALA A 154 -7.22 11.21 -4.15
N ILE A 155 -7.15 11.77 -5.36
CA ILE A 155 -7.89 12.97 -5.77
C ILE A 155 -9.39 12.72 -5.66
N TYR A 156 -9.88 11.63 -6.27
CA TYR A 156 -11.29 11.27 -6.21
C TYR A 156 -11.79 11.14 -4.76
N TYR A 157 -11.03 10.45 -3.89
CA TYR A 157 -11.35 10.35 -2.47
C TYR A 157 -11.36 11.72 -1.79
N ALA A 158 -10.32 12.53 -2.00
CA ALA A 158 -10.15 13.83 -1.36
C ALA A 158 -11.25 14.82 -1.72
N PHE A 159 -11.81 14.76 -2.94
CA PHE A 159 -12.88 15.67 -3.37
C PHE A 159 -14.29 15.11 -3.19
N GLY A 160 -14.48 13.80 -3.39
CA GLY A 160 -15.81 13.18 -3.42
C GLY A 160 -16.23 12.46 -2.14
N MET A 161 -15.29 11.93 -1.35
CA MET A 161 -15.60 10.95 -0.28
C MET A 161 -15.05 11.33 1.10
N GLN A 162 -14.04 12.19 1.17
CA GLN A 162 -13.35 12.48 2.43
C GLN A 162 -14.25 13.24 3.42
N ASP A 163 -14.34 12.72 4.65
CA ASP A 163 -15.11 13.36 5.72
C ASP A 163 -14.43 14.66 6.18
N ARG A 164 -15.04 15.79 5.78
CA ARG A 164 -14.55 17.14 6.12
C ARG A 164 -14.61 17.42 7.61
N GLU A 165 -15.56 16.85 8.33
CA GLU A 165 -15.69 17.04 9.77
C GLU A 165 -14.64 16.25 10.53
N ALA A 166 -14.35 15.01 10.11
CA ALA A 166 -13.21 14.25 10.63
C ALA A 166 -11.88 15.00 10.42
N LEU A 167 -11.68 15.58 9.24
CA LEU A 167 -10.48 16.36 8.91
C LEU A 167 -10.34 17.61 9.81
N LYS A 168 -11.42 18.38 9.99
CA LYS A 168 -11.45 19.53 10.91
C LYS A 168 -11.11 19.12 12.35
N ARG A 169 -11.69 18.03 12.84
CA ARG A 169 -11.41 17.49 14.20
C ARG A 169 -9.93 17.12 14.33
N TYR A 170 -9.36 16.46 13.33
CA TYR A 170 -7.94 16.08 13.31
C TYR A 170 -7.02 17.31 13.43
N TYR A 171 -7.19 18.30 12.56
CA TYR A 171 -6.36 19.51 12.58
C TYR A 171 -6.56 20.34 13.86
N SER A 172 -7.79 20.40 14.38
CA SER A 172 -8.07 21.06 15.66
C SER A 172 -7.28 20.41 16.81
N ARG A 173 -7.33 19.07 16.94
CA ARG A 173 -6.56 18.33 17.96
C ARG A 173 -5.05 18.55 17.82
N ARG A 174 -4.52 18.50 16.59
CA ARG A 174 -3.09 18.69 16.33
C ARG A 174 -2.62 20.10 16.72
N ASN A 175 -3.42 21.12 16.40
CA ASN A 175 -3.11 22.50 16.78
C ASN A 175 -3.15 22.72 18.29
N VAL A 176 -4.07 22.07 19.01
CA VAL A 176 -4.13 22.12 20.49
C VAL A 176 -2.89 21.45 21.10
N SER A 177 -2.54 20.23 20.66
CA SER A 177 -1.36 19.50 21.14
C SER A 177 -0.05 20.27 20.90
N ARG A 178 0.07 20.92 19.74
CA ARG A 178 1.24 21.76 19.43
C ARG A 178 1.32 22.98 20.35
N LYS A 179 0.18 23.62 20.66
CA LYS A 179 0.14 24.75 21.61
C LYS A 179 0.47 24.32 23.04
N SER A 180 0.02 23.15 23.49
CA SER A 180 0.35 22.65 24.84
C SER A 180 1.84 22.29 24.97
N SER A 181 2.44 21.68 23.94
CA SER A 181 3.87 21.35 23.94
C SER A 181 4.78 22.58 23.92
N ILE A 182 4.36 23.69 23.30
CA ILE A 182 5.10 24.95 23.34
C ILE A 182 5.02 25.59 24.73
N ARG A 183 3.84 25.55 25.38
CA ARG A 183 3.66 26.08 26.75
C ARG A 183 4.41 25.31 27.82
N SER A 184 4.73 24.03 27.62
CA SER A 184 5.53 23.25 28.58
C SER A 184 7.03 23.54 28.53
N ILE A 185 7.48 24.36 27.58
CA ILE A 185 8.91 24.71 27.37
C ILE A 185 9.19 26.17 27.78
N THR A 186 8.15 26.98 27.99
CA THR A 186 8.20 28.38 28.45
C THR A 186 7.80 28.48 29.91
#